data_AF-A0A1X0NZH0-F1
#
_entry.id   AF-A0A1X0NZH0-F1
#
_cell.length_a   1.000
_cell.length_b   1.000
_cell.length_c   1.000
_cell.angle_alpha   90.00
_cell.angle_beta   90.00
_cell.angle_gamma   90.00
#
_symmetry.space_group_name_H-M   'P 1'
#
loop_
_entity.id
_entity.type
_entity.pdbx_description
1 polymer ?
#
loop_
_entity_poly.entity_id
_entity_poly.type
_entity_poly.pdbx_seq_one_letter_code
_entity_poly.pdbx_strand_id
1 'polypeptide(L)'
;MTPRGAGTGIEGGAIPYAGGVVIDTCNLQRMDFDVRNAFVWVGAGVTKLQLVKAARKLGFTFGPDPSSNPCVGGMVSTSGSGMSTLKYGTTRENVLSLRVVTPQGEVVETRKVVRKSSSGMGLR
;
A
#
# COMPACT_ATOMS: atom_id res chain seq x y z
N MET A 1 -1.91 12.28 15.90
CA MET A 1 -2.38 10.95 15.47
C MET A 1 -1.24 10.26 14.74
N THR A 2 -1.03 8.97 14.99
CA THR A 2 0.06 8.21 14.36
C THR A 2 -0.52 6.97 13.69
N PRO A 3 -0.55 6.90 12.35
CA PRO A 3 -1.00 5.70 11.65
C PRO A 3 0.03 4.58 11.82
N ARG A 4 -0.46 3.37 12.07
CA ARG A 4 0.38 2.19 12.27
C ARG A 4 -0.21 0.98 11.53
N GLY A 5 0.64 0.27 10.80
CA GLY A 5 0.35 -1.08 10.29
C GLY A 5 1.15 -2.12 11.07
N ALA A 6 1.85 -3.01 10.38
CA ALA A 6 2.69 -4.05 10.98
C ALA A 6 3.84 -3.54 11.88
N GLY A 7 4.14 -2.23 11.86
CA GLY A 7 5.15 -1.63 12.73
C GLY A 7 6.60 -2.01 12.40
N THR A 8 6.86 -2.50 11.18
CA THR A 8 8.20 -2.94 10.72
C THR A 8 9.10 -1.82 10.24
N GLY A 9 8.72 -0.55 10.44
CA GLY A 9 9.51 0.60 10.03
C GLY A 9 10.67 0.84 11.00
N ILE A 10 11.84 1.17 10.46
CA ILE A 10 13.06 1.40 11.24
C ILE A 10 13.32 2.89 11.57
N GLU A 11 12.54 3.79 10.98
CA GLU A 11 12.68 5.25 11.12
C GLU A 11 11.83 5.83 12.27
N GLY A 12 11.26 5.00 13.13
CA GLY A 12 10.43 5.44 14.27
C GLY A 12 9.07 6.07 13.90
N GLY A 13 8.70 6.17 12.62
CA GLY A 13 7.46 6.83 12.17
C GLY A 13 6.15 6.19 12.65
N ALA A 14 6.19 4.95 13.15
CA ALA A 14 5.05 4.25 13.74
C ALA A 14 4.93 4.44 15.28
N ILE A 15 5.80 5.27 15.88
CA ILE A 15 5.87 5.50 17.32
C ILE A 15 5.30 6.90 17.64
N PRO A 16 4.30 7.02 18.55
CA PRO A 16 3.75 8.30 18.95
C PRO A 16 4.65 8.99 20.00
N TYR A 17 5.78 9.55 19.58
CA TYR A 17 6.77 10.20 20.49
C TYR A 17 6.18 11.36 21.31
N ALA A 18 5.24 12.11 20.76
CA ALA A 18 4.55 13.22 21.43
C ALA A 18 3.24 12.76 22.14
N GLY A 19 3.04 11.45 22.33
CA GLY A 19 1.78 10.88 22.79
C GLY A 19 0.67 10.94 21.74
N GLY A 20 -0.58 10.79 22.19
CA GLY A 20 -1.77 10.84 21.35
C GLY A 20 -2.28 9.47 20.88
N VAL A 21 -3.14 9.48 19.85
CA VAL A 21 -3.86 8.29 19.38
C VAL A 21 -3.10 7.59 18.25
N VAL A 22 -2.95 6.28 18.37
CA VAL A 22 -2.46 5.39 17.31
C VAL A 22 -3.65 4.88 16.52
N ILE A 23 -3.59 5.03 15.19
CA ILE A 23 -4.59 4.48 14.27
C ILE A 23 -4.04 3.17 13.74
N ASP A 24 -4.53 2.05 14.27
CA ASP A 24 -4.16 0.73 13.78
C ASP A 24 -4.93 0.39 12.49
N THR A 25 -4.17 0.09 11.44
CA THR A 25 -4.70 -0.29 10.12
C THR A 25 -4.71 -1.80 9.91
N CYS A 26 -4.19 -2.62 10.83
CA CYS A 26 -4.01 -4.07 10.66
C CYS A 26 -5.31 -4.84 10.35
N ASN A 27 -6.47 -4.32 10.79
CA ASN A 27 -7.78 -4.92 10.52
C ASN A 27 -8.37 -4.56 9.14
N LEU A 28 -7.77 -3.62 8.41
CA LEU A 28 -8.16 -3.29 7.03
C LEU A 28 -7.59 -4.32 6.05
N GLN A 29 -8.18 -5.52 6.04
CA GLN A 29 -7.65 -6.71 5.33
C GLN A 29 -8.41 -7.10 4.07
N ARG A 30 -9.37 -6.28 3.62
CA ARG A 30 -10.16 -6.58 2.41
C ARG A 30 -9.25 -6.65 1.18
N MET A 31 -9.49 -7.64 0.33
CA MET A 31 -8.86 -7.80 -0.98
C MET A 31 -9.94 -8.04 -2.03
N ASP A 32 -9.85 -7.35 -3.17
CA ASP A 32 -10.72 -7.55 -4.31
C ASP A 32 -9.89 -7.59 -5.59
N PHE A 33 -9.90 -8.72 -6.29
CA PHE A 33 -9.02 -9.00 -7.42
C PHE A 33 -9.76 -8.81 -8.75
N ASP A 34 -9.22 -7.93 -9.59
CA ASP A 34 -9.59 -7.84 -11.00
C ASP A 34 -8.57 -8.62 -11.83
N VAL A 35 -8.87 -9.89 -12.06
CA VAL A 35 -8.03 -10.83 -12.81
C VAL A 35 -7.88 -10.41 -14.28
N ARG A 36 -8.90 -9.77 -14.86
CA ARG A 36 -8.88 -9.36 -16.29
C ARG A 36 -7.89 -8.24 -16.52
N ASN A 37 -7.84 -7.29 -15.61
CA ASN A 37 -6.95 -6.14 -15.69
C ASN A 37 -5.63 -6.33 -14.91
N ALA A 38 -5.46 -7.47 -14.22
CA ALA A 38 -4.33 -7.79 -13.36
C ALA A 38 -4.12 -6.75 -12.24
N PHE A 39 -5.21 -6.28 -11.64
CA PHE A 39 -5.20 -5.32 -10.53
C PHE A 39 -5.82 -5.92 -9.27
N VAL A 40 -5.49 -5.33 -8.13
CA VAL A 40 -6.07 -5.71 -6.84
C VAL A 40 -6.31 -4.48 -5.99
N TRP A 41 -7.51 -4.38 -5.45
CA TRP A 41 -7.85 -3.43 -4.40
C TRP A 41 -7.54 -4.08 -3.07
N VAL A 42 -6.72 -3.42 -2.25
CA VAL A 42 -6.28 -3.95 -0.96
C VAL A 42 -6.46 -2.91 0.13
N GLY A 43 -6.90 -3.37 1.30
CA GLY A 43 -6.88 -2.54 2.49
C GLY A 43 -5.44 -2.26 2.96
N ALA A 44 -5.26 -1.14 3.68
CA ALA A 44 -3.95 -0.69 4.16
C ALA A 44 -3.27 -1.69 5.11
N GLY A 45 -4.03 -2.54 5.80
CA GLY A 45 -3.54 -3.53 6.76
C GLY A 45 -3.10 -4.85 6.15
N VAL A 46 -3.38 -5.09 4.87
CA VAL A 46 -2.96 -6.32 4.18
C VAL A 46 -1.43 -6.42 4.20
N THR A 47 -0.88 -7.54 4.63
CA THR A 47 0.57 -7.77 4.59
C THR A 47 1.05 -8.20 3.20
N LYS A 48 2.31 -7.90 2.88
CA LYS A 48 2.97 -8.35 1.65
C LYS A 48 2.77 -9.85 1.40
N LEU A 49 3.05 -10.68 2.41
CA LEU A 49 2.94 -12.14 2.26
C LEU A 49 1.50 -12.61 2.03
N GLN A 50 0.52 -12.00 2.69
CA GLN A 50 -0.90 -12.30 2.43
C GLN A 50 -1.28 -11.96 0.98
N LEU A 51 -0.86 -10.78 0.49
CA LEU A 51 -1.12 -10.35 -0.88
C LEU A 51 -0.47 -11.28 -1.90
N VAL A 52 0.82 -11.60 -1.74
CA VAL A 52 1.54 -12.51 -2.63
C VAL A 52 0.90 -13.91 -2.61
N LYS A 53 0.53 -14.43 -1.44
CA LYS A 53 -0.12 -15.74 -1.33
C LYS A 53 -1.49 -15.77 -2.02
N ALA A 54 -2.29 -14.71 -1.89
CA ALA A 54 -3.58 -14.60 -2.56
C ALA A 54 -3.43 -14.45 -4.08
N ALA A 55 -2.53 -13.59 -4.54
CA ALA A 55 -2.23 -13.40 -5.96
C ALA A 55 -1.72 -14.68 -6.64
N ARG A 56 -0.85 -15.45 -5.96
CA ARG A 56 -0.30 -16.71 -6.49
C ARG A 56 -1.37 -17.76 -6.79
N LYS A 57 -2.45 -17.81 -6.00
CA LYS A 57 -3.59 -18.71 -6.26
C LYS A 57 -4.29 -18.40 -7.58
N LEU A 58 -4.15 -17.17 -8.07
CA LEU A 58 -4.73 -16.68 -9.31
C LEU A 58 -3.71 -16.63 -10.46
N GLY A 59 -2.48 -17.14 -10.26
CA GLY A 59 -1.42 -17.11 -11.26
C GLY A 59 -0.65 -15.79 -11.36
N PHE A 60 -0.85 -14.85 -10.42
CA PHE A 60 -0.16 -13.56 -10.38
C PHE A 60 0.87 -13.48 -9.25
N THR A 61 1.76 -12.49 -9.33
CA THR A 61 2.67 -12.13 -8.23
C THR A 61 2.66 -10.63 -8.01
N PHE A 62 2.97 -10.20 -6.78
CA PHE A 62 3.21 -8.79 -6.47
C PHE A 62 4.71 -8.50 -6.56
N GLY A 63 5.06 -7.42 -7.24
CA GLY A 63 6.41 -7.09 -7.67
C GLY A 63 7.35 -6.62 -6.56
N PRO A 64 6.98 -5.59 -5.79
CA PRO A 64 7.81 -5.06 -4.70
C PRO A 64 8.00 -6.10 -3.59
N ASP A 65 9.26 -6.49 -3.36
CA ASP A 65 9.61 -7.48 -2.35
C ASP A 65 10.62 -6.93 -1.33
N PRO A 66 10.19 -6.06 -0.40
CA PRO A 66 11.02 -5.68 0.74
C PRO A 66 11.36 -6.93 1.56
N SER A 67 12.55 -6.97 2.16
CA SER A 67 13.02 -8.13 2.95
C SER A 67 12.13 -8.44 4.16
N SER A 68 11.44 -7.44 4.70
CA SER A 68 10.48 -7.58 5.80
C SER A 68 9.07 -7.97 5.30
N ASN A 69 8.11 -8.12 6.22
CA ASN A 69 6.69 -8.33 5.92
C ASN A 69 5.82 -7.11 6.31
N PRO A 70 6.01 -5.95 5.68
CA PRO A 70 5.20 -4.76 5.95
C PRO A 70 3.76 -4.93 5.46
N CYS A 71 2.85 -4.12 6.02
CA CYS A 71 1.53 -3.90 5.43
C CYS A 71 1.64 -3.04 4.17
N VAL A 72 0.72 -3.21 3.22
CA VAL A 72 0.68 -2.44 1.97
C VAL A 72 0.60 -0.95 2.26
N GLY A 73 -0.22 -0.51 3.21
CA GLY A 73 -0.28 0.91 3.60
C GLY A 73 1.06 1.47 4.10
N GLY A 74 1.84 0.64 4.81
CA GLY A 74 3.19 0.97 5.23
C GLY A 74 4.16 1.08 4.04
N MET A 75 4.09 0.12 3.10
CA MET A 75 4.91 0.14 1.87
C MET A 75 4.62 1.39 1.02
N VAL A 76 3.36 1.78 0.91
CA VAL A 76 2.95 3.00 0.19
C VAL A 76 3.50 4.24 0.90
N SER A 77 3.38 4.31 2.23
CA SER A 77 3.83 5.47 3.02
C SER A 77 5.34 5.69 2.96
N THR A 78 6.12 4.61 2.91
CA THR A 78 7.59 4.70 2.89
C THR A 78 8.19 4.59 1.48
N SER A 79 7.36 4.46 0.44
CA SER A 79 7.82 4.12 -0.92
C SER A 79 8.75 2.89 -0.93
N GLY A 80 8.37 1.85 -0.18
CA GLY A 80 9.23 0.69 0.07
C GLY A 80 9.78 0.06 -1.22
N SER A 81 11.08 -0.20 -1.21
CA SER A 81 11.81 -0.91 -2.26
C SER A 81 12.44 -2.19 -1.71
N GLY A 82 12.70 -3.16 -2.57
CA GLY A 82 13.33 -4.42 -2.21
C GLY A 82 14.20 -5.02 -3.32
N MET A 83 14.63 -6.27 -3.15
CA MET A 83 15.56 -6.94 -4.08
C MET A 83 14.99 -7.05 -5.50
N SER A 84 13.67 -7.14 -5.62
CA SER A 84 12.94 -7.30 -6.87
C SER A 84 12.64 -5.99 -7.61
N THR A 85 13.02 -4.85 -7.03
CA THR A 85 12.75 -3.50 -7.59
C THR A 85 13.32 -3.34 -9.00
N LEU A 86 14.46 -3.97 -9.28
CA LEU A 86 15.13 -3.88 -10.59
C LEU A 86 14.28 -4.52 -11.71
N LYS A 87 13.45 -5.51 -11.37
CA LYS A 87 12.58 -6.22 -12.33
C LYS A 87 11.14 -5.70 -12.32
N TYR A 88 10.61 -5.31 -11.16
CA TYR A 88 9.18 -4.99 -11.00
C TYR A 88 8.90 -3.58 -10.50
N GLY A 89 9.93 -2.75 -10.31
CA GLY A 89 9.79 -1.40 -9.80
C GLY A 89 9.54 -1.31 -8.29
N THR A 90 9.45 -0.08 -7.83
CA THR A 90 9.18 0.28 -6.43
C THR A 90 7.70 0.15 -6.09
N THR A 91 7.35 0.24 -4.80
CA THR A 91 5.93 0.31 -4.39
C THR A 91 5.19 1.45 -5.10
N ARG A 92 5.83 2.61 -5.27
CA ARG A 92 5.24 3.78 -5.94
C ARG A 92 4.85 3.51 -7.40
N GLU A 93 5.57 2.64 -8.10
CA GLU A 93 5.29 2.30 -9.50
C GLU A 93 4.19 1.23 -9.64
N ASN A 94 4.01 0.43 -8.59
CA ASN A 94 2.99 -0.61 -8.52
C ASN A 94 1.64 -0.11 -7.97
N VAL A 95 1.59 1.11 -7.43
CA VAL A 95 0.35 1.75 -6.97
C VAL A 95 -0.32 2.47 -8.13
N LEU A 96 -1.58 2.10 -8.37
CA LEU A 96 -2.41 2.78 -9.35
C LEU A 96 -3.13 3.96 -8.71
N SER A 97 -3.98 3.71 -7.73
CA SER A 97 -4.77 4.72 -7.04
C SER A 97 -4.75 4.46 -5.55
N LEU A 98 -4.95 5.52 -4.76
CA LEU A 98 -5.08 5.49 -3.32
C LEU A 98 -6.38 6.17 -2.91
N ARG A 99 -7.00 5.62 -1.88
CA ARG A 99 -8.02 6.30 -1.09
C ARG A 99 -7.41 6.67 0.25
N VAL A 100 -7.32 7.96 0.53
CA VAL A 100 -6.71 8.50 1.75
C VAL A 100 -7.72 9.32 2.52
N VAL A 101 -7.57 9.34 3.85
CA VAL A 101 -8.35 10.22 4.73
C VAL A 101 -7.42 11.34 5.18
N THR A 102 -7.81 12.59 4.91
CA THR A 102 -7.03 13.78 5.28
C THR A 102 -7.19 14.11 6.76
N PRO A 103 -6.33 14.95 7.36
CA PRO A 103 -6.51 15.43 8.72
C PRO A 103 -7.85 16.15 8.97
N GLN A 104 -8.47 16.69 7.91
CA GLN A 104 -9.79 17.31 7.95
C GLN A 104 -10.95 16.29 7.96
N GLY A 105 -10.64 15.00 7.82
CA GLY A 105 -11.62 13.92 7.74
C GLY A 105 -12.19 13.68 6.34
N GLU A 106 -11.65 14.35 5.32
CA GLU A 106 -12.11 14.19 3.94
C GLU A 106 -11.52 12.92 3.31
N VAL A 107 -12.34 12.20 2.55
CA VAL A 107 -11.91 11.03 1.79
C VAL A 107 -11.51 11.49 0.40
N VAL A 108 -10.21 11.42 0.09
CA VAL A 108 -9.66 11.79 -1.21
C VAL A 108 -9.27 10.53 -1.98
N GLU A 109 -9.71 10.45 -3.23
CA GLU A 109 -9.27 9.42 -4.18
C GLU A 109 -8.32 10.04 -5.19
N THR A 110 -7.11 9.48 -5.31
CA THR A 110 -6.03 10.15 -6.04
C THR A 110 -6.21 10.11 -7.56
N ARG A 111 -6.41 8.94 -8.17
CA ARG A 111 -6.66 8.81 -9.61
C ARG A 111 -7.70 7.76 -9.96
N LYS A 112 -8.26 7.86 -11.17
CA LYS A 112 -9.04 6.76 -11.78
C LYS A 112 -8.15 5.53 -11.99
N VAL A 113 -8.73 4.35 -11.81
CA VAL A 113 -8.03 3.06 -11.99
C VAL A 113 -7.90 2.73 -13.47
N VAL A 114 -6.99 3.44 -14.10
CA VAL A 114 -6.60 3.27 -15.50
C VAL A 114 -5.08 3.15 -15.59
N ARG A 115 -4.61 2.38 -16.58
CA ARG A 115 -3.17 2.16 -16.83
C ARG A 115 -2.49 3.42 -17.38
N LYS A 116 -3.22 4.20 -18.18
CA LYS A 116 -2.78 5.47 -18.76
C LYS A 116 -3.80 6.54 -18.42
N SER A 117 -3.34 7.63 -17.81
CA SER A 117 -4.11 8.85 -17.58
C SER A 117 -3.16 10.04 -17.71
N SER A 118 -3.57 11.06 -18.44
CA SER A 118 -2.88 12.36 -18.57
C SER A 118 -3.72 13.52 -18.05
N SER A 119 -4.75 13.20 -17.25
CA SER A 119 -5.69 14.18 -16.72
C SER A 119 -5.17 14.77 -15.40
N GLY A 120 -4.54 15.95 -15.46
CA GLY A 120 -4.17 16.73 -14.28
C GLY A 120 -2.88 16.28 -13.57
N MET A 121 -2.70 16.75 -12.33
CA MET A 121 -1.51 16.46 -11.51
C MET A 121 -1.45 15.00 -11.09
N GLY A 122 -0.26 14.41 -11.12
CA GLY A 122 -0.01 13.01 -10.75
C GLY A 122 0.00 12.76 -9.25
N LEU A 123 -1.11 13.05 -8.56
CA LEU A 123 -1.32 12.63 -7.18
C LEU A 123 -1.34 11.09 -7.18
N ARG A 124 -0.31 10.46 -6.61
CA ARG A 124 -0.19 9.00 -6.48
C ARG A 124 -0.43 8.61 -5.05
#